data_AF-A0AAV4F6Y1-F1
#
_entry.id   AF-A0AAV4F6Y1-F1
#
_cell.length_a   1.000
_cell.length_b   1.000
_cell.length_c   1.000
_cell.angle_alpha   90.00
_cell.angle_beta   90.00
_cell.angle_gamma   90.00
#
_symmetry.space_group_name_H-M   'P 1'
#
loop_
_entity.id
_entity.type
_entity.pdbx_description
1 polymer ?
#
loop_
_entity_poly.entity_id
_entity_poly.type
_entity_poly.pdbx_seq_one_letter_code
_entity_poly.pdbx_strand_id
1 'polypeptide(L)'
;MDVYYTDTYKKQKATFELEIEADAKYVVLANTKEKSSSPGVDCSVCTRHSFHKTYVMSTYLVGFAIGEFEHITKNSTNGVQVSVWFPFGRREDARYGLDSGVKAVDLFENFFDVPMELSKLGFAPL
;
A
#
# COMPACT_ATOMS: atom_id res chain seq x y z
N MET A 1 24.94 -35.31 -15.62
CA MET A 1 23.63 -35.39 -14.94
C MET A 1 23.24 -33.96 -14.68
N ASP A 2 22.64 -33.32 -15.69
CA ASP A 2 22.30 -31.91 -15.66
C ASP A 2 20.98 -31.74 -14.93
N VAL A 3 21.07 -31.26 -13.69
CA VAL A 3 19.89 -30.88 -12.91
C VAL A 3 19.40 -29.56 -13.49
N TYR A 4 18.41 -29.64 -14.38
CA TYR A 4 17.63 -28.49 -14.81
C TYR A 4 16.86 -27.95 -13.60
N TYR A 5 17.44 -26.98 -12.90
CA TYR A 5 16.71 -26.13 -11.98
C TYR A 5 15.86 -25.19 -12.84
N THR A 6 14.69 -25.64 -13.28
CA THR A 6 13.75 -24.77 -13.98
C THR A 6 13.21 -23.77 -12.96
N ASP A 7 13.72 -22.55 -13.05
CA ASP A 7 13.36 -21.38 -12.26
C ASP A 7 11.94 -20.88 -12.64
N THR A 8 10.93 -21.74 -12.49
CA THR A 8 9.55 -21.47 -12.90
C THR A 8 8.83 -20.50 -11.95
N TYR A 9 9.28 -20.38 -10.70
CA TYR A 9 8.69 -19.46 -9.72
C TYR A 9 9.06 -17.98 -9.94
N LYS A 10 10.12 -17.68 -10.70
CA LYS A 10 10.64 -16.31 -10.87
C LYS A 10 9.92 -15.48 -11.95
N LYS A 11 8.99 -16.06 -12.73
CA LYS A 11 8.54 -15.50 -14.01
C LYS A 11 7.06 -15.11 -14.14
N GLN A 12 6.27 -15.15 -13.06
CA GLN A 12 4.86 -14.71 -13.12
C GLN A 12 4.68 -13.41 -12.35
N LYS A 13 5.03 -12.29 -12.99
CA LYS A 13 4.65 -10.96 -12.54
C LYS A 13 3.51 -10.44 -13.41
N ALA A 14 2.61 -9.69 -12.82
CA ALA A 14 1.50 -9.05 -13.52
C ALA A 14 1.20 -7.69 -12.89
N THR A 15 0.36 -6.92 -13.56
CA THR A 15 -0.26 -5.74 -12.97
C THR A 15 -1.62 -6.12 -12.39
N PHE A 16 -2.02 -5.50 -11.29
CA PHE A 16 -3.28 -5.78 -10.62
C PHE A 16 -4.11 -4.50 -10.53
N GLU A 17 -5.41 -4.63 -10.79
CA GLU A 17 -6.42 -3.61 -10.50
C GLU A 17 -7.37 -4.21 -9.46
N LEU A 18 -7.57 -3.48 -8.35
CA LEU A 18 -8.39 -3.96 -7.24
C LEU A 18 -9.67 -3.14 -7.16
N GLU A 19 -10.78 -3.84 -6.93
CA GLU A 19 -12.06 -3.28 -6.56
C GLU A 19 -12.54 -3.99 -5.31
N ILE A 20 -12.83 -3.22 -4.27
CA ILE A 20 -13.17 -3.74 -2.95
C ILE A 20 -14.45 -3.07 -2.49
N GLU A 21 -15.44 -3.87 -2.13
CA GLU A 21 -16.69 -3.41 -1.55
C GLU A 21 -16.68 -3.70 -0.05
N ALA A 22 -16.91 -2.66 0.76
CA ALA A 22 -16.89 -2.74 2.22
C ALA A 22 -17.97 -1.83 2.82
N ASP A 23 -18.35 -2.08 4.08
CA ASP A 23 -19.23 -1.19 4.85
C ASP A 23 -18.65 0.24 4.84
N ALA A 24 -19.49 1.24 4.55
CA ALA A 24 -19.09 2.64 4.38
C ALA A 24 -18.42 3.24 5.62
N LYS A 25 -18.53 2.62 6.80
CA LYS A 25 -17.81 3.04 8.01
C LYS A 25 -16.33 2.69 8.02
N TYR A 26 -15.90 1.72 7.21
CA TYR A 26 -14.51 1.25 7.19
C TYR A 26 -13.67 2.00 6.16
N VAL A 27 -12.39 2.16 6.48
CA VAL A 27 -11.38 2.59 5.53
C VAL A 27 -10.86 1.38 4.76
N VAL A 28 -10.70 1.52 3.45
CA VAL A 28 -10.12 0.51 2.57
C VAL A 28 -8.75 0.97 2.08
N LEU A 29 -7.73 0.16 2.32
CA LEU A 29 -6.35 0.38 1.89
C LEU A 29 -5.96 -0.64 0.83
N ALA A 30 -5.15 -0.21 -0.13
CA ALA A 30 -4.51 -1.07 -1.11
C ALA A 30 -3.11 -0.54 -1.47
N ASN A 31 -2.35 -1.33 -2.25
CA ASN A 31 -1.02 -0.96 -2.74
C ASN A 31 -1.00 0.43 -3.42
N THR A 32 -2.03 0.74 -4.21
CA THR A 32 -2.11 1.96 -5.03
C THR A 32 -3.13 2.95 -4.47
N LYS A 33 -3.11 4.19 -4.98
CA LYS A 33 -4.09 5.22 -4.58
C LYS A 33 -5.50 4.81 -5.04
N GLU A 34 -6.49 5.20 -4.26
CA GLU A 34 -7.88 5.07 -4.68
C GLU A 34 -8.11 5.93 -5.92
N LYS A 35 -8.72 5.33 -6.94
CA LYS A 35 -9.09 5.96 -8.20
C LYS A 35 -10.49 6.58 -8.09
N SER A 36 -11.42 5.86 -7.45
CA SER A 36 -12.81 6.30 -7.27
C SER A 36 -13.52 5.47 -6.21
N SER A 37 -14.55 6.06 -5.60
CA SER A 37 -15.55 5.36 -4.79
C SER A 37 -16.95 5.56 -5.35
N SER A 38 -17.78 4.52 -5.26
CA SER A 38 -19.20 4.55 -5.61
C SER A 38 -20.03 3.78 -4.59
N PRO A 39 -21.37 3.96 -4.55
CA PRO A 39 -22.23 3.09 -3.76
C PRO A 39 -22.02 1.62 -4.10
N GLY A 40 -22.03 0.76 -3.07
CA GLY A 40 -21.96 -0.68 -3.22
C GLY A 40 -23.20 -1.26 -3.90
N VAL A 41 -23.04 -2.43 -4.49
CA VAL A 41 -24.12 -3.15 -5.19
C VAL A 41 -24.70 -4.26 -4.31
N ASP A 42 -23.88 -4.86 -3.44
CA ASP A 42 -24.19 -6.08 -2.72
C ASP A 42 -24.69 -5.83 -1.29
N CYS A 43 -24.53 -4.61 -0.75
CA CYS A 43 -25.09 -4.23 0.54
C CYS A 43 -25.57 -2.76 0.59
N SER A 44 -26.65 -2.50 1.35
CA SER A 44 -27.34 -1.21 1.36
C SER A 44 -26.52 -0.03 1.91
N VAL A 45 -25.47 -0.30 2.69
CA VAL A 45 -24.59 0.70 3.30
C VAL A 45 -23.12 0.43 2.95
N CYS A 46 -22.87 -0.15 1.78
CA CYS A 46 -21.52 -0.42 1.31
C CYS A 46 -21.01 0.70 0.40
N THR A 47 -19.70 0.90 0.41
CA THR A 47 -18.96 1.68 -0.58
C THR A 47 -18.03 0.75 -1.34
N ARG A 48 -18.01 0.90 -2.65
CA ARG A 48 -17.12 0.22 -3.58
C ARG A 48 -15.95 1.13 -3.91
N HIS A 49 -14.74 0.69 -3.59
CA HIS A 49 -13.50 1.42 -3.82
C HIS A 49 -12.72 0.76 -4.97
N SER A 50 -12.46 1.53 -6.03
CA SER A 50 -11.62 1.10 -7.15
C SER A 50 -10.24 1.75 -7.03
N PHE A 51 -9.18 0.98 -7.20
CA PHE A 51 -7.80 1.44 -7.07
C PHE A 51 -7.07 1.52 -8.41
N HIS A 52 -6.05 2.38 -8.49
CA HIS A 52 -5.21 2.43 -9.69
C HIS A 52 -4.46 1.11 -9.93
N LYS A 53 -4.15 0.83 -11.19
CA LYS A 53 -3.34 -0.33 -11.57
C LYS A 53 -1.96 -0.29 -10.94
N THR A 54 -1.50 -1.43 -10.40
CA THR A 54 -0.15 -1.57 -9.85
C THR A 54 0.92 -1.60 -10.95
N TYR A 55 2.18 -1.38 -10.56
CA TYR A 55 3.32 -1.81 -11.35
C TYR A 55 3.34 -3.34 -11.51
N VAL A 56 4.19 -3.83 -12.42
CA VAL A 56 4.41 -5.26 -12.63
C VAL A 56 5.07 -5.85 -11.39
N MET A 57 4.33 -6.66 -10.64
CA MET A 57 4.77 -7.22 -9.36
C MET A 57 4.38 -8.69 -9.22
N SER A 58 5.01 -9.39 -8.27
CA SER A 58 4.64 -10.77 -7.93
C SER A 58 3.34 -10.80 -7.13
N THR A 59 2.56 -11.87 -7.26
CA THR A 59 1.23 -12.02 -6.61
C THR A 59 1.27 -11.85 -5.09
N TYR A 60 2.36 -12.26 -4.43
CA TYR A 60 2.51 -12.12 -2.97
C TYR A 60 2.61 -10.67 -2.48
N LEU A 61 2.83 -9.70 -3.37
CA LEU A 61 2.88 -8.27 -3.03
C LEU A 61 1.51 -7.60 -3.10
N VAL A 62 0.47 -8.30 -3.59
CA VAL A 62 -0.90 -7.79 -3.55
C VAL A 62 -1.33 -7.70 -2.09
N GLY A 63 -1.66 -6.50 -1.63
CA GLY A 63 -2.01 -6.22 -0.25
C GLY A 63 -3.15 -5.21 -0.16
N PHE A 64 -4.11 -5.52 0.71
CA PHE A 64 -5.21 -4.65 1.07
C PHE A 64 -5.57 -4.83 2.54
N ALA A 65 -6.18 -3.81 3.14
CA ALA A 65 -6.67 -3.86 4.52
C ALA A 65 -8.01 -3.11 4.61
N ILE A 66 -8.91 -3.59 5.46
CA ILE A 66 -10.23 -3.00 5.69
C ILE A 66 -10.40 -2.86 7.20
N GLY A 67 -10.72 -1.66 7.67
CA GLY A 67 -10.94 -1.45 9.10
C GLY A 67 -11.09 0.00 9.52
N GLU A 68 -11.19 0.19 10.83
CA GLU A 68 -11.29 1.48 11.48
C GLU A 68 -9.88 2.02 11.79
N PHE A 69 -9.37 2.85 10.87
CA PHE A 69 -8.02 3.37 10.97
C PHE A 69 -7.97 4.90 10.91
N GLU A 70 -7.10 5.47 11.73
CA GLU A 70 -6.56 6.81 11.50
C GLU A 70 -5.20 6.70 10.81
N HIS A 71 -4.71 7.80 10.25
CA HIS A 71 -3.36 7.85 9.72
C HIS A 71 -2.69 9.19 9.99
N ILE A 72 -1.36 9.16 9.98
CA ILE A 72 -0.50 10.34 9.90
C ILE A 72 0.42 10.19 8.68
N THR A 73 0.74 11.31 8.05
CA THR A 73 1.47 11.34 6.79
C THR A 73 2.56 12.40 6.82
N LYS A 74 3.68 12.11 6.14
CA LYS A 74 4.78 13.03 5.90
C LYS A 74 5.45 12.69 4.58
N ASN A 75 5.93 13.70 3.86
CA ASN A 75 6.65 13.49 2.61
C ASN A 75 8.14 13.27 2.87
N SER A 76 8.75 12.39 2.07
CA SER A 76 10.20 12.28 1.96
C SER A 76 10.81 13.50 1.27
N THR A 77 12.14 13.60 1.28
CA THR A 77 12.88 14.70 0.65
C THR A 77 12.58 14.80 -0.85
N ASN A 78 12.38 13.65 -1.52
CA ASN A 78 12.04 13.57 -2.95
C ASN A 78 10.53 13.47 -3.24
N GLY A 79 9.68 13.69 -2.24
CA GLY A 79 8.23 13.82 -2.43
C GLY A 79 7.44 12.51 -2.35
N VAL A 80 8.04 11.40 -1.91
CA VAL A 80 7.30 10.17 -1.61
C VAL A 80 6.42 10.39 -0.39
N GLN A 81 5.11 10.20 -0.54
CA GLN A 81 4.18 10.32 0.58
C GLN A 81 4.25 9.07 1.47
N VAL A 82 4.77 9.20 2.68
CA VAL A 82 4.83 8.11 3.67
C VAL A 82 3.68 8.27 4.65
N SER A 83 2.91 7.21 4.85
CA SER A 83 1.78 7.17 5.78
C SER A 83 1.90 6.01 6.75
N VAL A 84 1.53 6.24 8.01
CA VAL A 84 1.36 5.18 9.02
C VAL A 84 -0.11 5.16 9.41
N TRP A 85 -0.74 4.00 9.23
CA TRP A 85 -2.12 3.71 9.62
C TRP A 85 -2.13 3.02 10.99
N PHE A 86 -3.16 3.28 11.80
CA PHE A 86 -3.25 2.73 13.15
C PHE A 86 -4.70 2.77 13.66
N PRO A 87 -5.07 1.91 14.63
CA PRO A 87 -6.37 2.01 15.31
C PRO A 87 -6.52 3.34 16.05
N PHE A 88 -7.75 3.80 16.22
CA PHE A 88 -8.06 5.05 16.94
C PHE A 88 -7.33 5.18 18.28
N GLY A 89 -6.80 6.38 18.56
CA GLY A 89 -6.17 6.72 19.84
C GLY A 89 -4.70 6.35 19.98
N ARG A 90 -4.07 5.77 18.95
CA ARG A 90 -2.63 5.39 18.94
C ARG A 90 -1.73 6.33 18.13
N ARG A 91 -2.15 7.58 17.94
CA ARG A 91 -1.43 8.55 17.10
C ARG A 91 0.01 8.81 17.56
N GLU A 92 0.25 8.89 18.87
CA GLU A 92 1.59 9.15 19.40
C GLU A 92 2.54 7.96 19.15
N ASP A 93 2.05 6.73 19.26
CA ASP A 93 2.81 5.51 18.92
C ASP A 93 3.22 5.51 17.45
N ALA A 94 2.37 6.04 16.56
CA ALA A 94 2.61 6.08 15.12
C ALA A 94 3.67 7.09 14.69
N ARG A 95 3.94 8.15 15.48
CA ARG A 95 4.88 9.23 15.12
C ARG A 95 6.29 8.73 14.89
N TYR A 96 6.77 7.85 15.78
CA TYR A 96 8.10 7.27 15.64
C TYR A 96 8.21 6.42 14.37
N GLY A 97 7.17 5.63 14.07
CA GLY A 97 7.11 4.84 12.84
C GLY A 97 7.14 5.72 11.59
N LEU A 98 6.42 6.84 11.60
CA LEU A 98 6.38 7.77 10.48
C LEU A 98 7.74 8.44 10.23
N ASP A 99 8.36 8.98 11.28
CA ASP A 99 9.66 9.63 11.14
C ASP A 99 10.77 8.64 10.74
N SER A 100 10.72 7.41 11.26
CA SER A 100 11.64 6.35 10.86
C SER A 100 11.43 5.93 9.41
N GLY A 101 10.17 5.78 8.98
CA GLY A 101 9.83 5.43 7.60
C GLY A 101 10.30 6.46 6.59
N VAL A 102 10.09 7.75 6.88
CA VAL A 102 10.56 8.85 6.02
C VAL A 102 12.09 8.84 5.89
N LYS A 103 12.81 8.71 7.02
CA LYS A 103 14.27 8.61 7.01
C LYS A 103 14.77 7.39 6.25
N ALA A 104 14.08 6.25 6.36
CA ALA A 104 14.45 5.04 5.64
C ALA A 104 14.29 5.20 4.13
N VAL A 105 13.20 5.84 3.67
CA VAL A 105 13.01 6.17 2.25
C VAL A 105 14.14 7.06 1.74
N ASP A 106 14.39 8.17 2.42
CA ASP A 106 15.48 9.09 2.04
C ASP A 106 16.85 8.40 2.05
N LEU A 107 17.11 7.54 3.04
CA LEU A 107 18.34 6.77 3.12
C LEU A 107 18.49 5.83 1.94
N PHE A 108 17.46 5.07 1.58
CA PHE A 108 17.54 4.11 0.48
C PHE A 108 17.66 4.78 -0.88
N GLU A 109 16.93 5.88 -1.12
CA GLU A 109 17.09 6.65 -2.35
C GLU A 109 18.53 7.16 -2.52
N ASN A 110 19.11 7.73 -1.45
CA ASN A 110 20.49 8.23 -1.48
C ASN A 110 21.53 7.09 -1.57
N PHE A 111 21.30 5.97 -0.89
CA PHE A 111 22.24 4.86 -0.84
C PHE A 111 22.32 4.11 -2.17
N PHE A 112 21.17 3.86 -2.80
CA PHE A 112 21.10 3.15 -4.07
C PHE A 112 21.22 4.07 -5.29
N ASP A 113 21.14 5.39 -5.10
CA ASP A 113 21.11 6.40 -6.17
C ASP A 113 19.99 6.12 -7.20
N VAL A 114 18.85 5.62 -6.70
CA VAL A 114 17.65 5.30 -7.49
C VAL A 114 16.43 5.87 -6.76
N PRO A 115 15.64 6.73 -7.42
CA PRO A 115 14.43 7.28 -6.81
C PRO A 115 13.36 6.19 -6.65
N MET A 116 12.55 6.32 -5.61
CA MET A 116 11.39 5.46 -5.42
C MET A 116 10.36 5.73 -6.52
N GLU A 117 10.00 4.69 -7.28
CA GLU A 117 9.00 4.81 -8.35
C GLU A 117 7.58 5.02 -7.81
N LEU A 118 7.34 4.68 -6.53
CA LEU A 118 6.01 4.74 -5.91
C LEU A 118 5.69 6.16 -5.40
N SER A 119 4.50 6.65 -5.76
CA SER A 119 3.99 7.95 -5.27
C SER A 119 3.48 7.94 -3.82
N LYS A 120 3.35 6.76 -3.21
CA LYS A 120 2.98 6.59 -1.79
C LYS A 120 3.62 5.32 -1.21
N LEU A 121 3.87 5.33 0.09
CA LEU A 121 4.25 4.17 0.89
C LEU A 121 3.43 4.16 2.18
N GLY A 122 2.68 3.09 2.41
CA GLY A 122 1.83 2.94 3.60
C GLY A 122 2.33 1.83 4.51
N PHE A 123 2.49 2.12 5.79
CA PHE A 123 2.63 1.13 6.86
C PHE A 123 1.27 0.94 7.52
N ALA A 124 0.72 -0.26 7.43
CA ALA A 124 -0.54 -0.61 8.06
C ALA A 124 -0.32 -1.74 9.07
N PRO A 125 -1.06 -1.79 10.18
CA PRO A 125 -1.07 -2.90 11.10
C PRO A 125 -1.86 -4.03 10.44
N LEU A 126 -1.13 -4.95 9.81
CA LEU A 126 -1.66 -6.21 9.30
C LEU A 126 -1.52 -7.30 10.37
#